data_AF-A0A661T6A7-F1
#
_entry.id   AF-A0A661T6A7-F1
#
_cell.length_a   1.000
_cell.length_b   1.000
_cell.length_c   1.000
_cell.angle_alpha   90.00
_cell.angle_beta   90.00
_cell.angle_gamma   90.00
#
_symmetry.space_group_name_H-M   'P 1'
#
loop_
_entity.id
_entity.type
_entity.pdbx_description
1 polymer ?
#
loop_
_entity_poly.entity_id
_entity_poly.type
_entity_poly.pdbx_seq_one_letter_code
_entity_poly.pdbx_strand_id
1 'polypeptide(L)'
;EADIVTGLELGADDYVTKPFSPRVLSARVKTVLRRKSVGSTGERESVLKIHELEIHPGRHEALVRGKVVSLTLSEFSILTHLARRPGWVFTRYQIVDAVHGREYNVTERSVDVQVAGLRKKLGPCGAYIETVRGVGYRFKE
;
A
#
# COMPACT_ATOMS: atom_id res chain seq x y z
N GLU A 1 -10.83 -8.86 40.10
CA GLU A 1 -11.50 -7.89 39.20
C GLU A 1 -10.84 -6.51 39.25
N ALA A 2 -10.55 -5.97 40.44
CA ALA A 2 -9.81 -4.71 40.61
C ALA A 2 -8.53 -4.65 39.74
N ASP A 3 -7.69 -5.68 39.78
CA ASP A 3 -6.44 -5.73 38.99
C ASP A 3 -6.65 -5.67 37.47
N ILE A 4 -7.78 -6.18 36.98
CA ILE A 4 -8.12 -6.16 35.55
C ILE A 4 -8.52 -4.75 35.14
N VAL A 5 -9.41 -4.13 35.94
CA VAL A 5 -9.87 -2.76 35.69
C VAL A 5 -8.70 -1.79 35.75
N THR A 6 -7.88 -1.88 36.80
CA THR A 6 -6.68 -1.05 36.94
C THR A 6 -5.70 -1.27 35.78
N GLY A 7 -5.49 -2.51 35.34
CA GLY A 7 -4.63 -2.79 34.18
C GLY A 7 -5.12 -2.15 32.88
N LEU A 8 -6.44 -2.16 32.63
CA LEU A 8 -7.04 -1.50 31.47
C LEU A 8 -6.97 0.03 31.58
N GLU A 9 -7.23 0.60 32.76
CA GLU A 9 -7.14 2.04 33.03
C GLU A 9 -5.70 2.57 32.90
N LEU A 10 -4.70 1.74 33.23
CA LEU A 10 -3.28 2.04 33.04
C LEU A 10 -2.83 1.90 31.56
N GLY A 11 -3.74 1.55 30.65
CA GLY A 11 -3.50 1.58 29.20
C GLY A 11 -3.34 0.21 28.53
N ALA A 12 -3.75 -0.88 29.17
CA ALA A 12 -3.80 -2.18 28.48
C ALA A 12 -4.92 -2.21 27.41
N ASP A 13 -4.60 -2.70 26.21
CA ASP A 13 -5.55 -2.78 25.08
C ASP A 13 -6.61 -3.90 25.24
N ASP A 14 -6.27 -4.98 25.96
CA ASP A 14 -7.14 -6.13 26.21
C ASP A 14 -6.61 -6.93 27.42
N TYR A 15 -7.46 -7.78 28.02
CA TYR A 15 -7.09 -8.66 29.12
C TYR A 15 -7.57 -10.10 28.89
N VAL A 16 -6.85 -11.08 29.44
CA VAL A 16 -7.22 -12.50 29.36
C VAL A 16 -6.90 -13.18 30.70
N THR A 17 -7.92 -13.77 31.32
CA THR A 17 -7.77 -14.56 32.55
C THR A 17 -7.37 -15.99 32.25
N LYS A 18 -6.59 -16.60 33.14
CA LYS A 18 -6.28 -18.04 33.09
C LYS A 18 -7.41 -18.86 33.77
N PRO A 19 -7.64 -20.11 33.35
CA PRO A 19 -7.03 -20.79 32.20
C PRO A 19 -7.65 -20.31 30.88
N PHE A 20 -6.83 -20.14 29.84
CA PHE A 20 -7.30 -19.72 28.51
C PHE A 20 -6.87 -20.71 27.42
N SER A 21 -7.63 -20.72 26.32
CA SER A 21 -7.25 -21.46 25.12
C SER A 21 -6.24 -20.65 24.27
N PRO A 22 -5.17 -21.28 23.74
CA PRO A 22 -4.24 -20.63 22.81
C PRO A 22 -4.93 -20.02 21.59
N ARG A 23 -6.03 -20.63 21.11
CA ARG A 23 -6.81 -20.11 19.98
C ARG A 23 -7.49 -18.78 20.31
N VAL A 24 -8.03 -18.66 21.51
CA VAL A 24 -8.69 -17.43 21.99
C VAL A 24 -7.67 -16.31 22.17
N LEU A 25 -6.51 -16.62 22.76
CA LEU A 25 -5.43 -15.64 22.88
C LEU A 25 -4.95 -15.15 21.50
N SER A 26 -4.74 -16.07 20.55
CA SER A 26 -4.34 -15.72 19.18
C SER A 26 -5.36 -14.81 18.49
N ALA A 27 -6.66 -15.09 18.65
CA ALA A 27 -7.73 -14.26 18.09
C ALA A 27 -7.75 -12.84 18.69
N ARG A 28 -7.51 -12.71 19.99
CA ARG A 28 -7.43 -11.41 20.67
C ARG A 28 -6.22 -10.59 20.22
N VAL A 29 -5.05 -11.22 20.13
CA VAL A 29 -3.83 -10.58 19.57
C VAL A 29 -4.09 -10.07 18.14
N LYS A 30 -4.68 -10.90 17.28
CA LYS A 30 -5.05 -10.48 15.91
C LYS A 30 -6.00 -9.29 15.90
N THR A 31 -6.93 -9.23 16.85
CA THR A 31 -7.93 -8.15 16.94
C THR A 31 -7.29 -6.83 17.36
N VAL A 32 -6.39 -6.83 18.35
CA VAL A 32 -5.63 -5.65 18.78
C VAL A 32 -4.75 -5.12 17.64
N LEU A 33 -4.02 -6.00 16.96
CA LEU A 33 -3.20 -5.63 15.79
C LEU A 33 -4.06 -5.06 14.65
N ARG A 34 -5.23 -5.65 14.38
CA ARG A 34 -6.17 -5.14 13.38
C ARG A 34 -6.66 -3.75 13.73
N ARG A 35 -6.98 -3.44 14.99
CA ARG A 35 -7.43 -2.09 15.38
C ARG A 35 -6.36 -1.02 15.11
N LYS A 36 -5.07 -1.31 15.35
CA LYS A 36 -3.98 -0.43 14.91
C LYS A 36 -3.93 -0.25 13.39
N SER A 37 -4.31 -1.27 12.62
CA SER A 37 -4.42 -1.17 11.16
C SER A 37 -5.72 -0.51 10.68
N VAL A 38 -6.81 -0.47 11.45
CA VAL A 38 -8.11 0.05 10.99
C VAL A 38 -8.10 1.56 10.75
N GLY A 39 -7.14 2.30 11.33
CA GLY A 39 -6.82 3.68 10.93
C GLY A 39 -6.44 3.84 9.44
N SER A 40 -6.06 2.75 8.76
CA SER A 40 -5.64 2.75 7.35
C SER A 40 -6.71 2.29 6.35
N THR A 41 -7.95 2.04 6.80
CA THR A 41 -9.03 1.66 5.86
C THR A 41 -9.53 2.89 5.09
N GLY A 42 -9.59 4.06 5.73
CA GLY A 42 -9.85 5.33 5.04
C GLY A 42 -8.70 5.79 4.12
N GLU A 43 -7.44 5.48 4.48
CA GLU A 43 -6.27 5.76 3.65
C GLU A 43 -6.20 4.92 2.37
N ARG A 44 -6.93 3.80 2.30
CA ARG A 44 -6.97 2.99 1.07
C ARG A 44 -7.79 3.61 -0.04
N GLU A 45 -8.76 4.45 0.29
CA GLU A 45 -9.65 5.09 -0.67
C GLU A 45 -9.39 6.60 -0.80
N SER A 46 -8.60 7.19 0.10
CA SER A 46 -8.23 8.61 0.03
C SER A 46 -7.49 8.93 -1.27
N VAL A 47 -7.84 10.06 -1.87
CA VAL A 47 -7.20 10.60 -3.07
C VAL A 47 -5.74 10.93 -2.75
N LEU A 48 -4.80 10.36 -3.51
CA LEU A 48 -3.38 10.68 -3.40
C LEU A 48 -3.09 11.87 -4.32
N LYS A 49 -2.74 13.01 -3.73
CA LYS A 49 -2.33 14.22 -4.46
C LYS A 49 -0.83 14.42 -4.30
N ILE A 50 -0.10 14.34 -5.41
CA ILE A 50 1.35 14.57 -5.44
C ILE A 50 1.65 15.51 -6.61
N HIS A 51 2.02 16.75 -6.29
CA HIS A 51 2.25 17.81 -7.26
C HIS A 51 1.08 17.95 -8.26
N GLU A 52 1.34 17.67 -9.53
CA GLU A 52 0.38 17.76 -10.64
C GLU A 52 -0.38 16.44 -10.89
N LEU A 53 -0.10 15.40 -10.09
CA LEU A 53 -0.72 14.08 -10.20
C LEU A 53 -1.78 13.88 -9.11
N GLU A 54 -2.98 13.52 -9.53
CA GLU A 54 -4.05 13.08 -8.63
C GLU A 54 -4.38 11.62 -8.94
N ILE A 55 -4.34 10.76 -7.93
CA ILE A 55 -4.72 9.35 -8.05
C ILE A 55 -5.94 9.14 -7.18
N HIS A 56 -7.00 8.58 -7.77
CA HIS A 56 -8.23 8.21 -7.11
C HIS A 56 -8.33 6.68 -7.04
N PRO A 57 -7.80 6.04 -5.96
CA PRO A 57 -7.83 4.58 -5.83
C PRO A 57 -9.25 4.03 -5.90
N GLY A 58 -10.23 4.68 -5.28
CA GLY A 58 -11.63 4.23 -5.29
C GLY A 58 -12.31 4.32 -6.67
N ARG A 59 -11.81 5.17 -7.57
CA ARG A 59 -12.35 5.35 -8.93
C ARG A 59 -11.53 4.64 -10.01
N HIS A 60 -10.37 4.07 -9.66
CA HIS A 60 -9.38 3.57 -10.62
C HIS A 60 -8.98 4.63 -11.67
N GLU A 61 -8.90 5.89 -11.25
CA GLU A 61 -8.60 7.03 -12.12
C GLU A 61 -7.33 7.74 -11.69
N ALA A 62 -6.52 8.18 -12.66
CA ALA A 62 -5.37 9.05 -12.44
C ALA A 62 -5.49 10.30 -13.33
N LEU A 63 -5.21 11.47 -12.77
CA LEU A 63 -5.25 12.75 -13.47
C LEU A 63 -3.88 13.40 -13.42
N VAL A 64 -3.42 13.93 -14.55
CA VAL A 64 -2.24 14.78 -14.66
C VAL A 64 -2.71 16.18 -15.06
N ARG A 65 -2.46 17.17 -14.20
CA ARG A 65 -2.91 18.56 -14.38
C ARG A 65 -4.42 18.64 -14.66
N GLY A 66 -5.21 17.84 -13.94
CA GLY A 66 -6.67 17.77 -14.09
C GLY A 66 -7.17 17.03 -15.35
N LYS A 67 -6.29 16.41 -16.15
CA LYS A 67 -6.68 15.58 -17.30
C LYS A 67 -6.55 14.10 -16.99
N VAL A 68 -7.60 13.33 -17.23
CA VAL A 68 -7.61 11.88 -17.03
C VAL A 68 -6.59 11.20 -17.94
N VAL A 69 -5.75 10.34 -17.35
CA VAL A 69 -4.77 9.51 -18.05
C VAL A 69 -5.31 8.09 -18.13
N SER A 70 -5.41 7.56 -19.35
CA SER A 70 -5.86 6.17 -19.57
C SER A 70 -4.74 5.18 -19.26
N LEU A 71 -4.83 4.54 -18.09
CA LEU A 71 -3.90 3.51 -17.62
C LEU A 71 -4.56 2.13 -17.70
N THR A 72 -3.74 1.11 -17.98
CA THR A 72 -4.15 -0.28 -17.81
C THR A 72 -4.21 -0.61 -16.32
N LEU A 73 -4.89 -1.71 -15.96
CA LEU A 73 -5.00 -2.16 -14.58
C LEU A 73 -3.63 -2.32 -13.90
N SER A 74 -2.67 -2.97 -14.59
CA SER A 74 -1.32 -3.17 -14.04
C SER A 74 -0.58 -1.84 -13.86
N GLU A 75 -0.64 -0.93 -14.83
CA GLU A 75 0.00 0.38 -14.73
C GLU A 75 -0.59 1.21 -13.58
N PHE A 76 -1.92 1.20 -13.43
CA PHE A 76 -2.60 1.88 -12.33
C PHE A 76 -2.23 1.30 -10.97
N SER A 77 -2.19 -0.04 -10.86
CA SER A 77 -1.79 -0.74 -9.64
C SER A 77 -0.34 -0.42 -9.26
N ILE A 78 0.60 -0.41 -10.22
CA ILE A 78 1.99 -0.01 -9.98
C ILE A 78 2.04 1.43 -9.47
N LEU A 79 1.38 2.36 -10.19
CA LEU A 79 1.37 3.77 -9.83
C LEU A 79 0.86 3.97 -8.40
N THR A 80 -0.27 3.37 -8.09
CA THR A 80 -0.90 3.47 -6.77
C THR A 80 -0.04 2.83 -5.68
N HIS A 81 0.59 1.68 -5.96
CA HIS A 81 1.45 1.01 -5.00
C HIS A 81 2.68 1.86 -4.63
N LEU A 82 3.35 2.43 -5.63
CA LEU A 82 4.50 3.30 -5.43
C LEU A 82 4.09 4.62 -4.73
N ALA A 83 3.01 5.25 -5.19
CA ALA A 83 2.56 6.55 -4.68
C ALA A 83 2.00 6.51 -3.24
N ARG A 84 1.58 5.33 -2.75
CA ARG A 84 1.18 5.15 -1.34
C ARG A 84 2.32 5.31 -0.34
N ARG A 85 3.56 5.12 -0.78
CA ARG A 85 4.76 5.31 0.06
C ARG A 85 5.83 6.05 -0.75
N PRO A 86 5.69 7.37 -0.95
CA PRO A 86 6.72 8.20 -1.56
C PRO A 86 8.06 8.02 -0.84
N GLY A 87 9.16 8.09 -1.59
CA GLY A 87 10.52 7.86 -1.10
C GLY A 87 10.91 6.39 -0.90
N TRP A 88 9.94 5.47 -0.70
CA TRP A 88 10.23 4.06 -0.47
C TRP A 88 10.65 3.33 -1.76
N VAL A 89 11.72 2.53 -1.67
CA VAL A 89 12.21 1.73 -2.79
C VAL A 89 11.56 0.35 -2.74
N PHE A 90 10.85 0.00 -3.80
CA PHE A 90 10.27 -1.32 -4.00
C PHE A 90 11.12 -2.13 -4.98
N THR A 91 11.42 -3.38 -4.63
CA THR A 91 12.07 -4.30 -5.55
C THR A 91 11.11 -4.70 -6.67
N ARG A 92 11.64 -5.13 -7.82
CA ARG A 92 10.81 -5.63 -8.93
C ARG A 92 9.88 -6.75 -8.46
N TYR A 93 10.40 -7.67 -7.67
CA TYR A 93 9.63 -8.76 -7.07
C TYR A 93 8.48 -8.25 -6.19
N GLN A 94 8.73 -7.26 -5.32
CA GLN A 94 7.68 -6.66 -4.49
C GLN A 94 6.58 -6.00 -5.34
N ILE A 95 6.96 -5.36 -6.44
CA ILE A 95 5.99 -4.74 -7.35
C ILE A 95 5.15 -5.82 -8.05
N VAL A 96 5.77 -6.92 -8.51
CA VAL A 96 5.03 -8.05 -9.10
C VAL A 96 4.03 -8.63 -8.10
N ASP A 97 4.49 -8.96 -6.89
CA ASP A 97 3.65 -9.57 -5.85
C ASP A 97 2.47 -8.67 -5.46
N ALA A 98 2.70 -7.35 -5.37
CA ALA A 98 1.66 -6.40 -5.03
C ALA A 98 0.61 -6.18 -6.13
N VAL A 99 0.98 -6.32 -7.41
CA VAL A 99 0.10 -6.02 -8.55
C VAL A 99 -0.71 -7.24 -9.00
N HIS A 100 -0.09 -8.42 -8.96
CA HIS A 100 -0.69 -9.65 -9.50
C HIS A 100 -1.18 -10.64 -8.44
N GLY A 101 -0.80 -10.46 -7.17
CA GLY A 101 -1.05 -11.44 -6.12
C GLY A 101 -0.18 -12.69 -6.28
N ARG A 102 -0.12 -13.53 -5.23
CA ARG A 102 0.83 -14.65 -5.08
C ARG A 102 0.68 -15.79 -6.11
N GLU A 103 -0.25 -15.72 -7.04
CA GLU A 103 -0.61 -16.83 -7.95
C GLU A 103 -0.27 -16.57 -9.43
N TYR A 104 0.48 -15.51 -9.75
CA TYR A 104 0.79 -15.16 -11.13
C TYR A 104 2.28 -15.29 -11.46
N ASN A 105 2.61 -16.17 -12.40
CA ASN A 105 3.95 -16.38 -12.95
C ASN A 105 4.35 -15.23 -13.90
N VAL A 106 4.36 -13.99 -13.41
CA VAL A 106 4.83 -12.83 -14.18
C VAL A 106 6.32 -12.62 -13.92
N THR A 107 7.10 -12.61 -15.00
CA THR A 107 8.54 -12.39 -14.95
C THR A 107 8.87 -10.95 -14.56
N GLU A 108 9.96 -10.73 -13.81
CA GLU A 108 10.43 -9.39 -13.39
C GLU A 108 10.59 -8.40 -14.55
N ARG A 109 10.89 -8.88 -15.77
CA ARG A 109 11.01 -8.06 -16.99
C ARG A 109 9.70 -7.37 -17.39
N SER A 110 8.54 -7.92 -17.00
CA SER A 110 7.24 -7.33 -17.30
C SER A 110 7.02 -6.02 -16.54
N VAL A 111 7.62 -5.87 -15.35
CA VAL A 111 7.54 -4.63 -14.56
C VAL A 111 8.24 -3.50 -15.29
N ASP A 112 9.42 -3.75 -15.86
CA ASP A 112 10.18 -2.71 -16.56
C ASP A 112 9.41 -2.16 -17.78
N VAL A 113 8.74 -3.04 -18.53
CA VAL A 113 7.89 -2.65 -19.67
C VAL A 113 6.67 -1.84 -19.19
N GLN A 114 6.01 -2.28 -18.12
CA GLN A 114 4.86 -1.57 -17.56
C GLN A 114 5.26 -0.20 -17.00
N VAL A 115 6.41 -0.09 -16.31
CA VAL A 115 6.91 1.20 -15.81
C VAL A 115 7.30 2.13 -16.96
N ALA A 116 7.92 1.61 -18.02
CA ALA A 116 8.22 2.40 -19.21
C ALA A 116 6.95 2.93 -19.89
N GLY A 117 5.93 2.08 -20.06
CA GLY A 117 4.61 2.47 -20.57
C GLY A 117 3.92 3.51 -19.69
N LEU A 118 3.91 3.28 -18.38
CA LEU A 118 3.36 4.19 -17.38
C LEU A 118 4.02 5.56 -17.44
N ARG A 119 5.37 5.63 -17.45
CA ARG A 119 6.09 6.91 -17.57
C ARG A 119 5.72 7.67 -18.84
N LYS A 120 5.61 6.97 -19.97
CA LYS A 120 5.21 7.58 -21.25
C LYS A 120 3.80 8.16 -21.19
N LYS A 121 2.85 7.46 -20.55
CA LYS A 121 1.47 7.91 -20.40
C LYS A 121 1.32 9.07 -19.41
N LEU A 122 2.14 9.10 -18.36
CA LEU A 122 2.17 10.20 -17.38
C LEU A 122 2.87 11.46 -17.89
N GLY A 123 3.61 11.38 -19.00
CA GLY A 123 4.32 12.53 -19.57
C GLY A 123 5.35 13.11 -18.59
N PRO A 124 5.35 14.44 -18.32
CA PRO A 124 6.28 15.06 -17.37
C PRO A 124 6.25 14.44 -15.97
N CYS A 125 5.07 14.00 -15.50
CA CYS A 125 4.93 13.35 -14.19
C CYS A 125 5.55 11.94 -14.15
N GLY A 126 5.91 11.36 -15.30
CA GLY A 126 6.66 10.11 -15.36
C GLY A 126 8.02 10.20 -14.68
N ALA A 127 8.58 11.41 -14.56
CA ALA A 127 9.82 11.67 -13.82
C ALA A 127 9.68 11.42 -12.30
N TYR A 128 8.46 11.38 -11.76
CA TYR A 128 8.23 11.04 -10.35
C TYR A 128 8.48 9.56 -10.06
N ILE A 129 8.39 8.69 -11.06
CA ILE A 129 8.79 7.30 -10.90
C ILE A 129 10.28 7.24 -11.19
N GLU A 130 11.09 6.96 -10.18
CA GLU A 130 12.55 6.89 -10.29
C GLU A 130 13.03 5.44 -10.30
N THR A 131 14.08 5.17 -11.08
CA THR A 131 14.73 3.85 -11.10
C THR A 131 15.90 3.88 -10.15
N VAL A 132 15.88 2.99 -9.14
CA VAL A 132 17.01 2.75 -8.24
C VAL A 132 17.79 1.57 -8.81
N ARG A 133 18.94 1.87 -9.43
CA ARG A 133 19.78 0.87 -10.10
C ARG A 133 20.14 -0.26 -9.14
N GLY A 134 19.99 -1.50 -9.60
CA GLY A 134 20.27 -2.70 -8.81
C GLY A 134 19.19 -3.09 -7.78
N VAL A 135 18.16 -2.26 -7.57
CA VAL A 135 17.12 -2.53 -6.55
C VAL A 135 15.72 -2.60 -7.16
N GLY A 136 15.27 -1.54 -7.83
CA GLY A 136 13.92 -1.47 -8.37
C GLY A 136 13.45 -0.04 -8.64
N TYR A 137 12.27 0.31 -8.13
CA TYR A 137 11.61 1.59 -8.40
C TYR A 137 11.13 2.26 -7.13
N ARG A 138 11.09 3.60 -7.14
CA ARG A 138 10.47 4.39 -6.10
C ARG A 138 9.61 5.49 -6.70
N PHE A 139 8.67 5.99 -5.92
CA PHE A 139 8.01 7.26 -6.22
C PHE A 139 8.76 8.39 -5.53
N LYS A 140 9.01 9.49 -6.22
CA LYS A 140 9.66 10.68 -5.69
C LYS A 140 8.68 11.46 -4.81
N GLU A 141 9.18 11.98 -3.68
CA GLU A 141 8.46 12.95 -2.84
C GLU A 141 8.24 14.29 -3.54
#